data_AF-A0AAV3NY07-F1
#
_entry.id   AF-A0AAV3NY07-F1
#
_cell.length_a   1.000
_cell.length_b   1.000
_cell.length_c   1.000
_cell.angle_alpha   90.00
_cell.angle_beta   90.00
_cell.angle_gamma   90.00
#
_symmetry.space_group_name_H-M   'P 1'
#
loop_
_entity.id
_entity.type
_entity.pdbx_description
1 polymer ?
#
loop_
_entity_poly.entity_id
_entity_poly.type
_entity_poly.pdbx_seq_one_letter_code
_entity_poly.pdbx_strand_id
1 'polypeptide(L)'
;MSIGDYFGKLQPLWDELATYDSIPSCVCVFCICDLGEKFQQKQDNDRLHDVFCGIHVERFDALRSSLLSQDPPPTLDRAYYSMLQEE
;
A
#
# COMPACT_ATOMS: atom_id res chain seq x y z
N MET A 1 16.84 -7.84 8.06
CA MET A 1 15.57 -7.45 8.71
C MET A 1 14.50 -8.32 8.08
N SER A 2 13.64 -8.96 8.87
CA SER A 2 12.53 -9.73 8.28
C SER A 2 11.50 -8.80 7.64
N ILE A 3 10.67 -9.32 6.76
CA ILE A 3 9.51 -8.65 6.16
C ILE A 3 8.53 -8.28 7.27
N GLY A 4 8.35 -9.14 8.28
CA GLY A 4 7.56 -8.81 9.46
C GLY A 4 8.10 -7.59 10.22
N ASP A 5 9.41 -7.53 10.46
CA ASP A 5 10.06 -6.38 11.13
C ASP A 5 9.98 -5.10 10.28
N TYR A 6 10.05 -5.24 8.95
CA TYR A 6 9.92 -4.12 8.01
C TYR A 6 8.50 -3.53 8.04
N PHE A 7 7.49 -4.37 7.89
CA PHE A 7 6.09 -3.95 7.95
C PHE A 7 5.71 -3.41 9.33
N GLY A 8 6.26 -3.99 10.41
CA GLY A 8 6.08 -3.49 11.78
C GLY A 8 6.62 -2.07 11.99
N LYS A 9 7.59 -1.62 11.18
CA LYS A 9 8.07 -0.23 11.19
C LYS A 9 7.26 0.70 10.28
N LEU A 10 6.71 0.19 9.19
CA LEU A 10 5.89 0.95 8.25
C LEU A 10 4.48 1.24 8.77
N GLN A 11 3.83 0.27 9.41
CA GLN A 11 2.48 0.44 9.97
C GLN A 11 2.30 1.71 10.80
N PRO A 12 3.12 1.98 11.84
CA PRO A 12 2.94 3.18 12.66
C PRO A 12 3.18 4.48 11.87
N LEU A 13 4.06 4.47 10.85
CA LEU A 13 4.28 5.62 9.98
C LEU A 13 3.05 5.90 9.11
N TRP A 14 2.40 4.86 8.58
CA TRP A 14 1.16 5.01 7.83
C TRP A 14 -0.02 5.43 8.72
N ASP A 15 -0.08 4.97 9.97
CA ASP A 15 -1.10 5.40 10.94
C ASP A 15 -0.92 6.89 11.29
N GLU A 16 0.31 7.33 11.51
CA GLU A 16 0.64 8.74 11.72
C GLU A 16 0.30 9.57 10.48
N LEU A 17 0.70 9.12 9.28
CA LEU A 17 0.41 9.81 8.03
C LEU A 17 -1.11 9.92 7.76
N ALA A 18 -1.88 8.87 8.06
CA ALA A 18 -3.35 8.89 7.93
C ALA A 18 -4.02 9.89 8.87
N THR A 19 -3.35 10.28 9.97
CA THR A 19 -3.82 11.35 10.86
C THR A 19 -3.66 12.73 10.22
N TYR A 20 -2.61 12.93 9.41
CA TYR A 20 -2.37 14.18 8.68
C TYR A 20 -3.14 14.26 7.36
N ASP A 21 -3.22 13.15 6.62
CA ASP A 21 -3.93 13.04 5.34
C ASP A 21 -5.23 12.25 5.52
N SER A 22 -6.13 12.81 6.32
CA SER A 22 -7.44 12.19 6.58
C SER A 22 -8.29 12.17 5.31
N ILE A 23 -9.01 11.07 5.08
CA ILE A 23 -9.90 10.94 3.93
C ILE A 23 -11.01 12.01 3.99
N PRO A 24 -11.13 12.88 2.97
CA PRO A 24 -12.12 13.94 2.98
C PRO A 24 -13.53 13.39 2.83
N SER A 25 -14.44 13.85 3.68
CA SER A 25 -15.87 13.57 3.55
C SER A 25 -16.52 14.58 2.60
N CYS A 26 -17.30 14.11 1.61
CA CYS A 26 -18.12 15.03 0.81
C CYS A 26 -19.40 15.41 1.56
N VAL A 27 -19.69 16.71 1.66
CA VAL A 27 -20.88 17.29 2.33
C VAL A 27 -22.12 17.37 1.44
N CYS A 28 -21.98 16.86 0.23
CA CYS A 28 -22.93 16.93 -0.86
C CYS A 28 -24.11 15.95 -0.63
N VAL A 29 -25.34 16.46 -0.63
CA VAL A 29 -26.55 15.63 -0.51
C VAL A 29 -26.84 15.00 -1.88
N PHE A 30 -26.75 13.67 -2.01
CA PHE A 30 -26.88 12.86 -3.24
C PHE A 30 -25.69 12.85 -4.23
N CYS A 31 -24.44 12.94 -3.74
CA CYS A 31 -23.30 12.77 -4.65
C CYS A 31 -22.99 11.31 -4.95
N ILE A 32 -22.60 11.07 -6.21
CA ILE A 32 -22.11 9.80 -6.75
C ILE A 32 -20.61 9.89 -7.07
N CYS A 33 -19.89 10.78 -6.39
CA CYS A 33 -18.50 11.11 -6.71
C CYS A 33 -17.48 10.08 -6.19
N ASP A 34 -17.89 9.24 -5.24
CA ASP A 34 -17.08 8.21 -4.57
C ASP A 34 -15.73 8.77 -4.09
N LEU A 35 -15.75 10.00 -3.57
CA LEU A 35 -14.53 10.73 -3.19
C LEU A 35 -13.74 9.97 -2.13
N GLY A 36 -14.41 9.46 -1.10
CA GLY A 36 -13.76 8.69 -0.03
C GLY A 36 -13.09 7.42 -0.56
N GLU A 37 -13.76 6.69 -1.45
CA GLU A 37 -13.20 5.48 -2.07
C GLU A 37 -11.98 5.79 -2.94
N LYS A 38 -12.03 6.86 -3.74
CA LYS A 38 -10.89 7.29 -4.55
C LYS A 38 -9.68 7.69 -3.70
N PHE A 39 -9.91 8.36 -2.58
CA PHE A 39 -8.84 8.71 -1.65
C PHE A 39 -8.29 7.49 -0.91
N GLN A 40 -9.16 6.56 -0.50
CA GLN A 40 -8.73 5.29 0.10
C GLN A 40 -7.86 4.49 -0.89
N GLN A 41 -8.32 4.35 -2.14
CA GLN A 41 -7.60 3.64 -3.19
C GLN A 41 -6.24 4.31 -3.48
N LYS A 42 -6.18 5.65 -3.44
CA LYS A 42 -4.93 6.37 -3.56
C LYS A 42 -3.97 6.04 -2.41
N GLN A 43 -4.44 6.10 -1.16
CA GLN A 43 -3.61 5.75 0.00
C GLN A 43 -3.11 4.31 -0.05
N ASP A 44 -3.95 3.37 -0.49
CA ASP A 44 -3.56 1.97 -0.64
C ASP A 44 -2.47 1.80 -1.71
N ASN A 45 -2.56 2.53 -2.82
CA ASN A 45 -1.53 2.55 -3.86
C ASN A 45 -0.22 3.19 -3.37
N ASP A 46 -0.30 4.27 -2.60
CA ASP A 46 0.89 4.93 -2.04
C ASP A 46 1.61 4.00 -1.06
N ARG A 47 0.87 3.28 -0.20
CA ARG A 47 1.42 2.25 0.71
C ARG A 47 2.08 1.11 -0.06
N LEU A 48 1.46 0.65 -1.14
CA LEU A 48 2.04 -0.38 -2.02
C LEU A 48 3.38 0.09 -2.62
N HIS A 49 3.43 1.36 -3.04
CA HIS A 49 4.64 1.99 -3.55
C HIS A 49 5.75 2.07 -2.51
N ASP A 50 5.43 2.49 -1.27
CA ASP A 50 6.40 2.55 -0.17
C ASP A 50 7.04 1.20 0.09
N VAL A 51 6.24 0.13 0.06
CA VAL A 51 6.76 -1.24 0.18
C VAL A 51 7.71 -1.52 -0.97
N PHE A 52 7.30 -1.36 -2.23
CA PHE A 52 8.15 -1.69 -3.38
C PHE A 52 9.43 -0.85 -3.49
N CYS A 53 9.42 0.39 -3.03
CA CYS A 53 10.60 1.25 -3.02
C CYS A 53 11.54 0.96 -1.85
N GLY A 54 11.01 0.56 -0.69
CA GLY A 54 11.82 0.36 0.52
C GLY A 54 12.30 -1.08 0.75
N ILE A 55 11.79 -2.08 0.02
CA ILE A 55 12.31 -3.46 0.14
C ILE A 55 13.70 -3.62 -0.50
N HIS A 56 14.49 -4.56 0.02
CA HIS A 56 15.81 -4.90 -0.53
C HIS A 56 15.70 -5.43 -1.98
N VAL A 57 16.09 -4.59 -2.93
CA VAL A 57 15.99 -4.85 -4.37
C VAL A 57 16.68 -6.15 -4.77
N GLU A 58 17.85 -6.48 -4.22
CA GLU A 58 18.62 -7.66 -4.65
C GLU A 58 17.92 -9.01 -4.39
N ARG A 59 17.02 -9.09 -3.41
CA ARG A 59 16.38 -10.35 -3.01
C ARG A 59 14.98 -10.52 -3.58
N PHE A 60 14.27 -9.41 -3.80
CA PHE A 60 12.86 -9.43 -4.21
C PHE A 60 12.64 -8.82 -5.61
N ASP A 61 13.68 -8.65 -6.42
CA ASP A 61 13.56 -7.99 -7.73
C ASP A 61 12.57 -8.70 -8.67
N ALA A 62 12.60 -10.04 -8.69
CA ALA A 62 11.70 -10.86 -9.49
C ALA A 62 10.24 -10.74 -9.01
N LEU A 63 10.01 -10.84 -7.69
CA LEU A 63 8.70 -10.67 -7.07
C LEU A 63 8.14 -9.28 -7.31
N ARG A 64 8.96 -8.24 -7.11
CA ARG A 64 8.59 -6.84 -7.35
C ARG A 64 8.19 -6.62 -8.80
N SER A 65 8.97 -7.13 -9.74
CA SER A 65 8.67 -7.04 -11.17
C SER A 65 7.37 -7.76 -11.53
N SER A 66 7.14 -8.94 -10.94
CA SER A 66 5.90 -9.71 -11.13
C SER A 66 4.67 -8.97 -10.57
N LEU A 67 4.78 -8.42 -9.37
CA LEU A 67 3.71 -7.67 -8.71
C LEU A 67 3.39 -6.36 -9.43
N LEU A 68 4.40 -5.62 -9.90
CA LEU A 68 4.23 -4.39 -10.68
C LEU A 68 3.64 -4.64 -12.08
N SER A 69 3.75 -5.86 -12.59
CA SER A 69 3.20 -6.24 -13.91
C SER A 69 1.72 -6.67 -13.85
N GLN A 70 1.10 -6.71 -12.67
CA GLN A 70 -0.30 -7.08 -12.53
C GLN A 70 -1.23 -5.92 -12.88
N ASP A 71 -2.29 -6.20 -13.65
CA ASP A 71 -3.39 -5.27 -13.92
C ASP A 71 -4.73 -5.97 -13.58
N PRO A 72 -5.43 -5.56 -12.51
CA PRO A 72 -5.13 -4.43 -11.61
C PRO A 72 -3.95 -4.73 -10.65
N PRO A 73 -3.33 -3.68 -10.07
CA PRO A 73 -2.24 -3.83 -9.11
C PRO A 73 -2.68 -4.67 -7.88
N PRO A 74 -1.75 -5.40 -7.26
CA PRO A 74 -2.06 -6.22 -6.08
C PRO A 74 -2.43 -5.34 -4.89
N THR A 75 -3.22 -5.90 -3.98
CA THR A 75 -3.45 -5.28 -2.67
C THR A 75 -2.19 -5.35 -1.81
N LEU A 76 -2.07 -4.43 -0.85
CA LEU A 76 -0.97 -4.40 0.11
C LEU A 76 -0.81 -5.75 0.85
N ASP A 77 -1.94 -6.34 1.25
CA ASP A 77 -2.01 -7.64 1.92
C ASP A 77 -1.49 -8.77 1.02
N ARG A 78 -1.87 -8.79 -0.26
CA ARG A 78 -1.36 -9.76 -1.22
C ARG A 78 0.15 -9.59 -1.45
N ALA A 79 0.63 -8.36 -1.57
CA ALA A 79 2.06 -8.07 -1.69
C ALA A 79 2.83 -8.55 -0.47
N TYR A 80 2.31 -8.33 0.74
CA TYR A 80 2.87 -8.82 2.00
C TYR A 80 2.96 -10.35 2.04
N TYR A 81 1.87 -11.07 1.73
CA TYR A 81 1.88 -12.53 1.70
C TYR A 81 2.83 -13.10 0.65
N SER A 82 2.89 -12.49 -0.54
CA SER A 82 3.84 -12.87 -1.59
C SER A 82 5.29 -12.67 -1.14
N MET A 83 5.58 -11.60 -0.40
CA MET A 83 6.90 -11.35 0.16
C MET A 83 7.26 -12.36 1.24
N LEU A 84 6.34 -12.67 2.17
CA LEU A 84 6.54 -13.69 3.19
C LEU A 84 6.83 -15.09 2.62
N GLN A 85 6.32 -15.41 1.43
CA GLN A 85 6.60 -16.69 0.77
C GLN A 85 8.01 -16.80 0.18
N GLU A 86 8.64 -15.66 -0.18
CA GLU A 86 10.02 -15.61 -0.69
C GLU A 86 11.06 -15.31 0.41
N GLU A 87 10.61 -15.03 1.63
CA GLU A 87 11.48 -14.95 2.82
C GLU A 87 12.06 -16.32 3.23
#